data_AF-A0A401T3H4-F1
#
_entry.id   AF-A0A401T3H4-F1
#
_cell.length_a   1.000
_cell.length_b   1.000
_cell.length_c   1.000
_cell.angle_alpha   90.00
_cell.angle_beta   90.00
_cell.angle_gamma   90.00
#
_symmetry.space_group_name_H-M   'P 1'
#
loop_
_entity.id
_entity.type
_entity.pdbx_description
1 polymer ?
#
loop_
_entity_poly.entity_id
_entity_poly.type
_entity_poly.pdbx_seq_one_letter_code
_entity_poly.pdbx_strand_id
1 'polypeptide(L)'
;MSLCRRVCNVWIPVRRQAGLGRRRETTKSRPGQLFSLRQYGMTFYSTLVSSDEATVEYKHGFPVISVTLPSRNERCQFLVKPLLMNVGDLLKDLKNEDQGISRAAIFSEDGTRVSATTPMTILLTKNFELVINERKYFIKPPSR
;
A
#
# COMPACT_ATOMS: atom_id res chain seq x y z
N MET A 1 -0.68 -0.44 18.98
CA MET A 1 -1.12 -0.72 17.60
C MET A 1 -0.62 0.41 16.71
N SER A 2 0.52 0.24 16.05
CA SER A 2 1.08 1.24 15.13
C SER A 2 0.29 1.18 13.82
N LEU A 3 -0.17 2.32 13.31
CA LEU A 3 -0.80 2.36 11.99
C LEU A 3 0.25 2.01 10.92
N CYS A 4 0.00 0.99 10.09
CA CYS A 4 0.43 1.07 8.70
C CYS A 4 -0.20 2.32 8.06
N ARG A 5 0.55 3.03 7.20
CA ARG A 5 0.12 4.33 6.64
C ARG A 5 -0.98 4.09 5.59
N ARG A 6 -2.22 3.98 6.08
CA ARG A 6 -3.38 3.28 5.48
C ARG A 6 -3.79 3.62 4.03
N VAL A 7 -3.18 4.62 3.40
CA VAL A 7 -3.07 4.71 1.93
C VAL A 7 -1.66 5.20 1.60
N CYS A 8 -0.86 4.39 0.90
CA CYS A 8 0.48 4.77 0.45
C CYS A 8 0.41 5.80 -0.69
N ASN A 9 0.17 7.06 -0.35
CA ASN A 9 0.26 8.19 -1.28
C ASN A 9 1.74 8.49 -1.58
N VAL A 10 2.28 7.83 -2.61
CA VAL A 10 3.66 8.08 -3.08
C VAL A 10 3.73 9.45 -3.78
N TRP A 11 4.10 10.41 -2.94
CA TRP A 11 4.78 11.69 -3.15
C TRP A 11 4.81 12.27 -4.58
N ILE A 12 4.17 13.43 -4.75
CA ILE A 12 4.39 14.32 -5.90
C ILE A 12 5.82 14.89 -5.79
N PRO A 13 6.68 14.79 -6.82
CA PRO A 13 8.07 15.24 -6.76
C PRO A 13 8.19 16.78 -6.88
N VAL A 14 7.94 17.49 -5.77
CA VAL A 14 8.22 18.93 -5.69
C VAL A 14 9.72 19.15 -5.48
N ARG A 15 10.38 19.83 -6.43
CA ARG A 15 11.80 20.20 -6.34
C ARG A 15 12.08 21.04 -5.08
N ARG A 16 13.20 20.78 -4.41
CA ARG A 16 13.72 21.63 -3.34
C ARG A 16 14.21 22.97 -3.89
N GLN A 17 13.91 24.05 -3.17
CA GLN A 17 14.81 25.19 -3.00
C GLN A 17 15.04 25.39 -1.49
N ALA A 18 16.12 26.10 -1.12
CA ALA A 18 16.57 26.25 0.26
C ALA A 18 16.38 27.68 0.79
N GLY A 19 16.24 27.82 2.11
CA GLY A 19 16.19 29.11 2.81
C GLY A 19 16.44 28.92 4.31
N LEU A 20 17.15 29.87 4.93
CA LEU A 20 17.50 29.86 6.36
C LEU A 20 16.51 30.69 7.19
N GLY A 21 16.31 30.32 8.46
CA GLY A 21 15.55 31.09 9.46
C GLY A 21 15.75 30.56 10.89
N ARG A 22 15.58 31.40 11.92
CA ARG A 22 15.83 31.04 13.33
C ARG A 22 14.68 31.47 14.28
N ARG A 23 14.55 30.72 15.40
CA ARG A 23 14.23 31.17 16.78
C ARG A 23 12.75 31.18 17.26
N ARG A 24 12.50 30.38 18.33
CA ARG A 24 11.70 30.55 19.59
C ARG A 24 10.35 31.33 19.58
N GLU A 25 9.31 30.98 20.36
CA GLU A 25 9.11 29.88 21.34
C GLU A 25 7.74 29.14 21.13
N THR A 26 6.66 29.07 21.93
CA THR A 26 6.25 29.61 23.27
C THR A 26 5.16 28.69 23.90
N THR A 27 4.12 29.20 24.62
CA THR A 27 3.25 28.41 25.54
C THR A 27 1.75 28.78 25.50
N LYS A 28 0.83 27.81 25.64
CA LYS A 28 -0.35 27.83 26.57
C LYS A 28 -1.16 26.51 26.59
N SER A 29 -2.14 26.41 27.50
CA SER A 29 -2.84 25.18 27.93
C SER A 29 -4.37 25.16 27.70
N ARG A 30 -4.97 23.98 27.99
CA ARG A 30 -6.40 23.52 27.94
C ARG A 30 -7.37 24.34 28.86
N PRO A 31 -8.72 24.13 28.93
CA PRO A 31 -9.52 22.92 28.57
C PRO A 31 -10.99 23.09 28.02
N GLY A 32 -11.67 21.95 27.77
CA GLY A 32 -13.12 21.80 27.46
C GLY A 32 -13.53 22.03 25.99
N GLN A 33 -14.64 21.53 25.43
CA GLN A 33 -15.72 20.58 25.83
C GLN A 33 -16.60 20.29 24.56
N LEU A 34 -17.41 19.24 24.38
CA LEU A 34 -17.68 18.02 25.16
C LEU A 34 -17.95 16.78 24.25
N PHE A 35 -19.19 16.55 23.76
CA PHE A 35 -19.61 15.33 23.01
C PHE A 35 -20.65 15.60 21.90
N SER A 36 -20.50 14.92 20.76
CA SER A 36 -21.58 14.13 20.13
C SER A 36 -21.02 13.33 18.95
N LEU A 37 -20.93 12.00 19.08
CA LEU A 37 -20.66 11.10 17.95
C LEU A 37 -21.70 9.98 17.93
N ARG A 38 -22.54 10.02 16.89
CA ARG A 38 -23.64 9.09 16.65
C ARG A 38 -23.08 7.70 16.40
N GLN A 39 -23.36 6.74 17.27
CA GLN A 39 -22.87 5.37 17.15
C GLN A 39 -23.47 4.70 15.91
N TYR A 40 -22.69 4.58 14.83
CA TYR A 40 -22.96 3.63 13.77
C TYR A 40 -22.45 2.26 14.21
N GLY A 41 -23.35 1.28 14.29
CA GLY A 41 -23.01 -0.08 14.70
C GLY A 41 -22.07 -0.74 13.71
N MET A 42 -20.79 -0.86 14.07
CA MET A 42 -19.84 -1.67 13.33
C MET A 42 -20.08 -3.15 13.63
N THR A 43 -20.84 -3.83 12.77
CA THR A 43 -20.96 -5.29 12.80
C THR A 43 -19.61 -5.90 12.43
N PHE A 44 -18.83 -6.31 13.43
CA PHE A 44 -17.54 -6.96 13.24
C PHE A 44 -17.71 -8.39 12.70
N TYR A 45 -17.97 -8.50 11.40
CA TYR A 45 -17.80 -9.75 10.67
C TYR A 45 -16.30 -10.10 10.63
N SER A 46 -15.82 -10.82 11.65
CA SER A 46 -14.52 -11.48 11.61
C SER A 46 -14.60 -12.72 10.73
N THR A 47 -14.73 -12.53 9.41
CA THR A 47 -14.26 -13.54 8.47
C THR A 47 -12.79 -13.79 8.78
N LEU A 48 -12.41 -15.04 9.01
CA LEU A 48 -11.01 -15.44 9.21
C LEU A 48 -10.29 -15.45 7.86
N VAL A 49 -10.18 -14.25 7.27
CA VAL A 49 -9.39 -13.99 6.07
C VAL A 49 -7.96 -14.44 6.38
N SER A 50 -7.49 -15.44 5.65
CA SER A 50 -6.14 -15.96 5.80
C SER A 50 -5.14 -14.81 5.66
N SER A 51 -4.21 -14.71 6.61
CA SER A 51 -3.30 -13.55 6.67
C SER A 51 -2.39 -13.42 5.45
N ASP A 52 -2.32 -14.46 4.62
CA ASP A 52 -1.52 -14.55 3.40
C ASP A 52 -2.34 -14.34 2.11
N GLU A 53 -3.60 -13.92 2.20
CA GLU A 53 -4.39 -13.53 1.01
C GLU A 53 -4.07 -12.08 0.58
N ALA A 54 -3.66 -11.91 -0.67
CA ALA A 54 -3.53 -10.60 -1.32
C ALA A 54 -4.66 -10.37 -2.35
N THR A 55 -5.21 -9.16 -2.40
CA THR A 55 -6.37 -8.80 -3.26
C THR A 55 -6.12 -7.54 -4.08
N VAL A 56 -6.87 -7.37 -5.17
CA VAL A 56 -6.95 -6.12 -5.93
C VAL A 56 -8.39 -5.62 -5.93
N GLU A 57 -8.60 -4.41 -5.46
CA GLU A 57 -9.93 -3.77 -5.41
C GLU A 57 -9.86 -2.41 -6.13
N TYR A 58 -10.79 -2.11 -7.02
CA TYR A 58 -10.86 -0.79 -7.65
C TYR A 58 -11.63 0.18 -6.74
N LYS A 59 -10.95 1.21 -6.24
CA LYS A 59 -11.50 2.24 -5.34
C LYS A 59 -11.33 3.61 -5.98
N HIS A 60 -12.43 4.34 -6.12
CA HIS A 60 -12.48 5.66 -6.76
C HIS A 60 -11.82 5.70 -8.16
N GLY A 61 -11.96 4.60 -8.94
CA GLY A 61 -11.38 4.43 -10.27
C GLY A 61 -9.95 3.89 -10.31
N PHE A 62 -9.27 3.76 -9.16
CA PHE A 62 -7.88 3.28 -9.08
C PHE A 62 -7.79 1.87 -8.51
N PRO A 63 -6.96 0.97 -9.07
CA PRO A 63 -6.67 -0.32 -8.47
C PRO A 63 -5.85 -0.15 -7.19
N VAL A 64 -6.30 -0.80 -6.11
CA VAL A 64 -5.64 -0.85 -4.81
C VAL A 64 -5.24 -2.29 -4.54
N ILE A 65 -3.93 -2.55 -4.43
CA ILE A 65 -3.38 -3.86 -4.08
C ILE A 65 -3.28 -3.93 -2.56
N SER A 66 -3.95 -4.93 -1.96
CA SER A 66 -3.86 -5.22 -0.53
C SER A 66 -2.97 -6.43 -0.30
N VAL A 67 -1.94 -6.32 0.55
CA VAL A 67 -1.01 -7.43 0.85
C VAL A 67 -0.46 -7.31 2.28
N THR A 68 -0.17 -8.44 2.91
CA THR A 68 0.38 -8.50 4.28
C THR A 68 1.90 -8.34 4.26
N LEU A 69 2.42 -7.40 5.07
CA LEU A 69 3.84 -7.07 5.10
C LEU A 69 4.59 -7.78 6.25
N PRO A 70 5.80 -8.33 6.00
CA PRO A 70 6.42 -9.32 6.90
C PRO A 70 6.81 -8.80 8.29
N SER A 71 7.25 -7.54 8.45
CA SER A 71 7.77 -7.05 9.75
C SER A 71 6.69 -6.81 10.79
N ARG A 72 5.41 -6.74 10.39
CA ARG A 72 4.27 -6.52 11.29
C ARG A 72 3.16 -7.57 11.17
N ASN A 73 3.19 -8.35 10.09
CA ASN A 73 2.09 -9.22 9.68
C ASN A 73 0.73 -8.46 9.65
N GLU A 74 0.77 -7.21 9.16
CA GLU A 74 -0.37 -6.30 8.98
C GLU A 74 -0.65 -6.12 7.48
N ARG A 75 -1.93 -6.04 7.07
CA ARG A 75 -2.36 -5.85 5.68
C ARG A 75 -2.25 -4.38 5.28
N CYS A 76 -1.31 -4.06 4.40
CA CYS A 76 -1.11 -2.74 3.80
C CYS A 76 -1.93 -2.58 2.50
N GLN A 77 -2.15 -1.34 2.05
CA GLN A 77 -2.86 -1.00 0.81
C GLN A 77 -2.06 -0.02 -0.07
N PHE A 78 -1.66 -0.51 -1.25
CA PHE A 78 -0.88 0.21 -2.25
C PHE A 78 -1.80 0.71 -3.36
N LEU A 79 -1.88 2.04 -3.51
CA LEU A 79 -2.66 2.69 -4.56
C LEU A 79 -1.86 2.70 -5.87
N VAL A 80 -2.29 1.91 -6.86
CA VAL A 80 -1.63 1.83 -8.17
C VAL A 80 -2.22 2.86 -9.13
N LYS A 81 -1.36 3.54 -9.88
CA LYS A 81 -1.72 4.49 -10.95
C LYS A 81 -1.28 3.89 -12.29
N PRO A 82 -2.13 3.11 -13.00
CA PRO A 82 -1.67 2.25 -14.10
C PRO A 82 -0.94 2.97 -15.24
N LEU A 83 -1.32 4.22 -15.54
CA LEU A 83 -0.74 5.06 -16.59
C LEU A 83 0.57 5.75 -16.18
N LEU A 84 0.96 5.69 -14.91
CA LEU A 84 2.08 6.44 -14.31
C LEU A 84 3.06 5.56 -13.51
N MET A 85 2.86 4.25 -13.50
CA MET A 85 3.64 3.30 -12.71
C MET A 85 3.98 2.03 -13.50
N ASN A 86 5.17 1.50 -13.26
CA ASN A 86 5.63 0.19 -13.69
C ASN A 86 5.75 -0.78 -12.49
N VAL A 87 6.06 -2.04 -12.77
CA VAL A 87 6.26 -3.09 -11.74
C VAL A 87 7.40 -2.75 -10.78
N GLY A 88 8.46 -2.11 -11.27
CA GLY A 88 9.58 -1.64 -10.46
C GLY A 88 9.19 -0.59 -9.42
N ASP A 89 8.28 0.32 -9.75
CA ASP A 89 7.76 1.33 -8.82
C ASP A 89 7.00 0.65 -7.66
N LEU A 90 6.07 -0.27 -7.97
CA LEU A 90 5.33 -1.02 -6.95
C LEU A 90 6.27 -1.85 -6.04
N LEU A 91 7.26 -2.53 -6.62
CA LEU A 91 8.26 -3.31 -5.86
C LEU A 91 9.16 -2.43 -4.98
N LYS A 92 9.42 -1.18 -5.40
CA LYS A 92 10.14 -0.16 -4.62
C LYS A 92 9.27 0.39 -3.49
N ASP A 93 7.99 0.65 -3.74
CA ASP A 93 7.05 1.16 -2.75
C ASP A 93 6.79 0.16 -1.62
N LEU A 94 6.67 -1.13 -1.95
CA LEU A 94 6.64 -2.24 -0.98
C LEU A 94 7.86 -2.19 -0.05
N LYS A 95 9.08 -2.10 -0.61
CA LYS A 95 10.34 -2.03 0.15
C LYS A 95 10.53 -0.74 0.94
N ASN A 96 9.87 0.36 0.54
CA ASN A 96 9.92 1.61 1.29
C ASN A 96 9.04 1.56 2.55
N GLU A 97 7.84 0.96 2.48
CA GLU A 97 6.92 0.83 3.63
C GLU A 97 7.40 -0.25 4.62
N ASP A 98 7.98 -1.36 4.15
CA ASP A 98 8.52 -2.43 5.03
C ASP A 98 9.98 -2.82 4.70
N GLN A 99 10.89 -2.44 5.61
CA GLN A 99 12.33 -2.73 5.56
C GLN A 99 12.69 -4.21 5.77
N GLY A 100 11.74 -5.04 6.24
CA GLY A 100 11.88 -6.50 6.30
C GLY A 100 11.76 -7.19 4.93
N ILE A 101 11.44 -6.45 3.86
CA ILE A 101 11.37 -6.98 2.50
C ILE A 101 12.77 -6.97 1.86
N SER A 102 13.54 -8.02 2.16
CA SER A 102 14.84 -8.26 1.52
C SER A 102 14.69 -8.51 0.02
N ARG A 103 13.69 -9.31 -0.38
CA ARG A 103 13.45 -9.76 -1.76
C ARG A 103 11.99 -9.51 -2.13
N ALA A 104 11.76 -8.93 -3.30
CA ALA A 104 10.43 -8.79 -3.87
C ALA A 104 10.50 -8.95 -5.40
N ALA A 105 9.55 -9.68 -5.98
CA ALA A 105 9.45 -9.91 -7.41
C ALA A 105 8.00 -10.20 -7.82
N ILE A 106 7.68 -9.99 -9.10
CA ILE A 106 6.41 -10.40 -9.70
C ILE A 106 6.69 -11.43 -10.80
N PHE A 107 5.86 -12.46 -10.86
CA PHE A 107 5.86 -13.50 -11.88
C PHE A 107 4.47 -13.57 -12.53
N SER A 108 4.41 -13.91 -13.82
CA SER A 108 3.17 -14.28 -14.50
C SER A 108 2.57 -15.54 -13.87
N GLU A 109 1.31 -15.82 -14.15
CA GLU A 109 0.64 -17.10 -13.88
C GLU A 109 1.47 -18.32 -14.36
N ASP A 110 2.18 -18.18 -15.48
CA ASP A 110 3.11 -19.17 -16.05
C ASP A 110 4.45 -19.31 -15.30
N GLY A 111 4.62 -18.69 -14.13
CA GLY A 111 5.87 -18.69 -13.35
C GLY A 111 7.04 -17.89 -13.95
N THR A 112 6.83 -17.21 -15.10
CA THR A 112 7.85 -16.38 -15.75
C THR A 112 8.00 -15.02 -15.05
N ARG A 113 9.23 -14.60 -14.74
CA ARG A 113 9.47 -13.33 -14.03
C ARG A 113 9.11 -12.12 -14.90
N VAL A 114 8.27 -11.23 -14.37
CA VAL A 114 7.86 -9.99 -15.04
C VAL A 114 8.98 -8.94 -14.94
N SER A 115 9.18 -8.15 -16.00
CA SER A 115 10.17 -7.06 -15.99
C SER A 115 9.75 -5.94 -15.05
N ALA A 116 10.71 -5.32 -14.37
CA ALA A 116 10.47 -4.09 -13.62
C ALA A 116 9.93 -2.96 -14.52
N THR A 117 10.29 -2.93 -15.81
CA THR A 117 9.81 -1.93 -16.77
C THR A 117 8.39 -2.18 -17.30
N THR A 118 7.77 -3.33 -16.99
CA THR A 118 6.41 -3.63 -17.44
C THR A 118 5.42 -2.62 -16.85
N PRO A 119 4.61 -1.92 -17.68
CA PRO A 119 3.61 -0.99 -17.17
C PRO A 119 2.53 -1.68 -16.33
N MET A 120 2.04 -1.00 -15.30
CA MET A 120 0.97 -1.54 -14.45
C MET A 120 -0.37 -1.68 -15.20
N THR A 121 -0.57 -0.99 -16.33
CA THR A 121 -1.68 -1.28 -17.26
C THR A 121 -1.63 -2.69 -17.82
N ILE A 122 -0.43 -3.23 -18.10
CA ILE A 122 -0.27 -4.56 -18.69
C ILE A 122 -0.37 -5.65 -17.62
N LEU A 123 0.29 -5.47 -16.46
CA LEU A 123 0.26 -6.47 -15.38
C LEU A 123 -1.18 -6.74 -14.91
N LEU A 124 -1.99 -5.69 -14.77
CA LEU A 124 -3.37 -5.80 -14.30
C LEU A 124 -4.36 -6.40 -15.32
N THR A 125 -3.90 -6.93 -16.45
CA THR A 125 -4.74 -7.67 -17.42
C THR A 125 -4.79 -9.18 -17.18
N LYS A 126 -3.90 -9.72 -16.33
CA LYS A 126 -3.75 -11.15 -16.07
C LYS A 126 -3.57 -11.44 -14.59
N ASN A 127 -3.72 -12.71 -14.20
CA ASN A 127 -3.30 -13.17 -12.89
C ASN A 127 -1.76 -13.11 -12.79
N PHE A 128 -1.26 -12.87 -11.58
CA PHE A 128 0.18 -12.83 -11.31
C PHE A 128 0.50 -13.27 -9.88
N GLU A 129 1.73 -13.77 -9.69
CA GLU A 129 2.25 -14.08 -8.36
C GLU A 129 3.19 -12.95 -7.90
N LEU A 130 2.83 -12.29 -6.80
CA LEU A 130 3.73 -11.41 -6.07
C LEU A 130 4.50 -12.23 -5.02
N VAL A 131 5.82 -12.22 -5.07
CA VAL A 131 6.68 -12.93 -4.11
C VAL A 131 7.37 -11.91 -3.22
N ILE A 132 7.26 -12.08 -1.90
CA ILE A 132 7.87 -11.23 -0.87
C ILE A 132 8.65 -12.14 0.09
N ASN A 133 9.98 -12.01 0.10
CA ASN A 133 10.92 -12.96 0.69
C ASN A 133 10.58 -14.40 0.23
N GLU A 134 10.10 -15.26 1.13
CA GLU A 134 9.70 -16.65 0.86
C GLU A 134 8.18 -16.80 0.63
N ARG A 135 7.37 -15.78 0.94
CA ARG A 135 5.90 -15.84 0.79
C ARG A 135 5.48 -15.56 -0.66
N LYS A 136 4.54 -16.36 -1.15
CA LYS A 136 3.93 -16.26 -2.49
C LYS A 136 2.48 -15.80 -2.36
N TYR A 137 2.13 -14.74 -3.08
CA TYR A 137 0.79 -14.17 -3.12
C TYR A 137 0.22 -14.28 -4.54
N PHE A 138 -0.69 -15.25 -4.75
CA PHE A 138 -1.38 -15.37 -6.03
C PHE A 138 -2.50 -14.34 -6.13
N ILE A 139 -2.37 -13.41 -7.08
CA ILE A 139 -3.25 -12.26 -7.23
C ILE A 139 -4.07 -12.39 -8.50
N LYS A 140 -5.39 -12.32 -8.34
CA LYS A 140 -6.38 -12.24 -9.43
C LYS A 140 -6.94 -10.81 -9.48
N PRO A 141 -6.55 -9.97 -10.44
CA PRO A 141 -7.25 -8.71 -10.70
C PRO A 141 -8.72 -8.99 -11.04
N PRO A 142 -9.68 -8.18 -10.56
CA PRO A 142 -11.06 -8.32 -10.98
C PRO A 142 -11.18 -7.98 -12.46
N SER A 143 -12.01 -8.75 -13.18
CA SER A 143 -12.38 -8.47 -14.57
C SER A 143 -12.93 -7.06 -14.72
N ARG A 144 -12.64 -6.44 -15.87
CA ARG A 144 -13.18 -5.14 -16.28
C ARG A 144 -14.36 -5.32 -17.24
#